data_AF-A0A959ZUY9-F1
#
_entry.id   AF-A0A959ZUY9-F1
#
_cell.length_a   1.000
_cell.length_b   1.000
_cell.length_c   1.000
_cell.angle_alpha   90.00
_cell.angle_beta   90.00
_cell.angle_gamma   90.00
#
_symmetry.space_group_name_H-M   'P 1'
#
loop_
_entity.id
_entity.type
_entity.pdbx_description
1 polymer ?
#
loop_
_entity_poly.entity_id
_entity_poly.type
_entity_poly.pdbx_seq_one_letter_code
_entity_poly.pdbx_strand_id
1 'polypeptide(L)'
;MTNQDHRSTEAPAGRVVSRVVMAVVVGWLVVYNIMRISGDNPAQAWRPSLILGGGLGLLVAGGLWWLQRKLAESGRVLVPRVATVSGTLDEQQRDAMQVSVPIMLSAAVAAGITAVAELAQWFGESDRSLGLLVFVIWNLVFAGWMSDEGMRLRGGHAEGLDTVFFGCLLTTVLAGVAFARGVLEPVQVILALVSGAAGIAVGLVVWRLAGGRGIPTGPIVAVLVTAATLAIAVLA
;
A
#
# COMPACT_ATOMS: atom_id res chain seq x y z
N MET A 1 39.40 6.70 24.09
CA MET A 1 38.11 7.30 24.47
C MET A 1 37.02 6.64 23.63
N THR A 2 36.36 5.67 24.25
CA THR A 2 35.27 4.84 23.75
C THR A 2 33.96 5.62 23.82
N ASN A 3 33.39 5.99 22.68
CA ASN A 3 32.01 6.45 22.62
C ASN A 3 31.14 5.26 22.23
N GLN A 4 30.41 4.73 23.21
CA GLN A 4 29.41 3.69 23.06
C GLN A 4 28.26 4.24 22.20
N ASP A 5 28.25 3.89 20.92
CA ASP A 5 27.07 4.03 20.06
C ASP A 5 26.10 2.87 20.41
N HIS A 6 25.48 2.94 21.60
CA HIS A 6 24.33 2.13 21.98
C HIS A 6 23.10 2.61 21.18
N ARG A 7 23.08 2.34 19.88
CA ARG A 7 21.87 2.43 19.09
C ARG A 7 21.08 1.15 19.29
N SER A 8 19.99 1.29 20.02
CA SER A 8 18.98 0.28 20.32
C SER A 8 18.74 -0.68 19.14
N THR A 9 18.97 -1.97 19.40
CA THR A 9 18.80 -3.10 18.49
C THR A 9 17.36 -3.57 18.36
N GLU A 10 16.43 -2.92 19.04
CA GLU A 10 15.00 -3.22 18.92
C GLU A 10 14.47 -2.64 17.61
N ALA A 11 13.95 -3.50 16.73
CA ALA A 11 13.08 -3.03 15.66
C ALA A 11 12.01 -2.15 16.31
N PRO A 12 11.92 -0.84 15.99
CA PRO A 12 11.10 0.08 16.76
C PRO A 12 9.69 -0.46 16.73
N ALA A 13 9.13 -0.78 17.90
CA ALA A 13 7.85 -1.48 18.06
C ALA A 13 6.74 -0.87 17.19
N GLY A 14 6.81 0.44 16.92
CA GLY A 14 5.92 1.16 16.00
C GLY A 14 5.86 0.60 14.57
N ARG A 15 6.95 0.04 14.01
CA ARG A 15 6.93 -0.59 12.67
C ARG A 15 6.14 -1.88 12.65
N VAL A 16 6.24 -2.69 13.70
CA VAL A 16 5.49 -3.95 13.81
C VAL A 16 4.00 -3.64 13.99
N VAL A 17 3.67 -2.70 14.87
CA VAL A 17 2.29 -2.25 15.09
C VAL A 17 1.68 -1.68 13.81
N SER A 18 2.40 -0.83 13.09
CA SER A 18 1.92 -0.27 11.81
C SER A 18 1.60 -1.36 10.78
N ARG A 19 2.47 -2.37 10.63
CA ARG A 19 2.24 -3.49 9.71
C ARG A 19 1.03 -4.34 10.11
N VAL A 20 0.86 -4.59 11.41
CA VAL A 20 -0.29 -5.35 11.94
C VAL A 20 -1.59 -4.58 11.73
N VAL A 21 -1.62 -3.30 12.09
CA VAL A 21 -2.79 -2.43 11.87
C VAL A 21 -3.14 -2.38 10.40
N MET A 22 -2.15 -2.23 9.52
CA MET A 22 -2.40 -2.19 8.09
C MET A 22 -2.94 -3.53 7.57
N ALA A 23 -2.36 -4.66 7.97
CA ALA A 23 -2.86 -5.98 7.58
C ALA A 23 -4.32 -6.20 8.03
N VAL A 24 -4.66 -5.76 9.24
CA VAL A 24 -6.03 -5.81 9.77
C VAL A 24 -6.97 -4.93 8.95
N VAL A 25 -6.59 -3.68 8.67
CA VAL A 25 -7.42 -2.73 7.93
C VAL A 25 -7.62 -3.17 6.48
N VAL A 26 -6.56 -3.61 5.80
CA VAL A 26 -6.65 -4.15 4.42
C VAL A 26 -7.53 -5.40 4.42
N GLY A 27 -7.27 -6.35 5.32
CA GLY A 27 -8.04 -7.59 5.41
C GLY A 27 -9.53 -7.31 5.67
N TRP A 28 -9.83 -6.40 6.61
CA TRP A 28 -11.18 -5.93 6.88
C TRP A 28 -11.86 -5.34 5.65
N LEU A 29 -11.19 -4.40 4.97
CA LEU A 29 -11.73 -3.78 3.76
C LEU A 29 -11.99 -4.80 2.67
N VAL A 30 -11.06 -5.73 2.42
CA VAL A 30 -11.24 -6.78 1.41
C VAL A 30 -12.49 -7.62 1.69
N VAL A 31 -12.62 -8.15 2.90
CA VAL A 31 -13.79 -8.99 3.24
C VAL A 31 -15.08 -8.17 3.24
N TYR A 32 -15.04 -6.94 3.73
CA TYR A 32 -16.22 -6.06 3.73
C TYR A 32 -16.75 -5.85 2.31
N ASN A 33 -15.86 -5.74 1.34
CA ASN A 33 -16.25 -5.54 -0.05
C ASN A 33 -16.78 -6.81 -0.71
N ILE A 34 -16.19 -7.97 -0.42
CA ILE A 34 -16.72 -9.26 -0.88
C ILE A 34 -18.16 -9.45 -0.39
N MET A 35 -18.41 -9.19 0.90
CA MET A 35 -19.75 -9.28 1.49
C MET A 35 -20.72 -8.30 0.83
N ARG A 36 -20.26 -7.07 0.56
CA ARG A 36 -21.07 -6.06 -0.14
C ARG A 36 -21.43 -6.45 -1.57
N ILE A 37 -20.50 -7.02 -2.33
CA ILE A 37 -20.75 -7.52 -3.70
C ILE A 37 -21.74 -8.68 -3.67
N SER A 38 -21.70 -9.50 -2.61
CA SER A 38 -22.63 -10.61 -2.41
C SER A 38 -24.05 -10.18 -2.03
N GLY A 39 -24.32 -8.87 -1.92
CA GLY A 39 -25.63 -8.32 -1.62
C GLY A 39 -25.93 -8.11 -0.13
N ASP A 40 -24.94 -8.29 0.76
CA ASP A 40 -25.16 -8.09 2.20
C ASP A 40 -25.43 -6.62 2.53
N ASN A 41 -26.34 -6.39 3.48
CA ASN A 41 -26.66 -5.07 3.97
C ASN A 41 -25.42 -4.42 4.64
N PRO A 42 -24.98 -3.21 4.24
CA PRO A 42 -23.77 -2.58 4.76
C PRO A 42 -23.79 -2.38 6.29
N ALA A 43 -24.97 -2.12 6.87
CA ALA A 43 -25.11 -1.96 8.33
C ALA A 43 -24.85 -3.27 9.10
N GLN A 44 -24.99 -4.42 8.43
CA GLN A 44 -24.79 -5.74 9.02
C GLN A 44 -23.44 -6.35 8.62
N ALA A 45 -22.89 -6.00 7.45
CA ALA A 45 -21.67 -6.56 6.91
C ALA A 45 -20.38 -6.10 7.62
N TRP A 46 -20.38 -4.92 8.26
CA TRP A 46 -19.14 -4.35 8.83
C TRP A 46 -18.57 -5.15 10.02
N ARG A 47 -19.42 -5.79 10.84
CA ARG A 47 -18.99 -6.62 11.97
C ARG A 47 -18.36 -7.95 11.52
N PRO A 48 -19.06 -8.79 10.74
CA PRO A 48 -18.49 -10.04 10.26
C PRO A 48 -17.26 -9.79 9.38
N SER A 49 -17.24 -8.73 8.58
CA SER A 49 -16.06 -8.40 7.79
C SER A 49 -14.86 -7.99 8.64
N LEU A 50 -15.07 -7.27 9.76
CA LEU A 50 -13.97 -6.89 10.65
C LEU A 50 -13.39 -8.11 11.34
N ILE A 51 -14.25 -9.05 11.77
CA ILE A 51 -13.82 -10.29 12.41
C ILE A 51 -13.10 -11.19 11.39
N LEU A 52 -13.72 -11.46 10.25
CA LEU A 52 -13.17 -12.36 9.23
C LEU A 52 -11.97 -11.75 8.53
N GLY A 53 -12.10 -10.51 8.06
CA GLY A 53 -11.07 -9.80 7.33
C GLY A 53 -9.91 -9.35 8.22
N GLY A 54 -10.21 -8.78 9.39
CA GLY A 54 -9.18 -8.46 10.38
C GLY A 54 -8.46 -9.73 10.86
N GLY A 55 -9.20 -10.82 11.10
CA GLY A 55 -8.65 -12.13 11.44
C GLY A 55 -7.75 -12.70 10.35
N LEU A 56 -8.17 -12.66 9.08
CA LEU A 56 -7.35 -13.08 7.95
C LEU A 56 -6.08 -12.23 7.84
N GLY A 57 -6.22 -10.91 8.01
CA GLY A 57 -5.11 -9.97 8.02
C GLY A 57 -4.07 -10.32 9.10
N LEU A 58 -4.52 -10.64 10.31
CA LEU A 58 -3.66 -11.11 11.39
C LEU A 58 -3.00 -12.45 11.08
N LEU A 59 -3.74 -13.40 10.49
CA LEU A 59 -3.18 -14.70 10.09
C LEU A 59 -2.09 -14.54 9.03
N VAL A 60 -2.29 -13.69 8.02
CA VAL A 60 -1.29 -13.40 6.99
C VAL A 60 -0.08 -12.70 7.60
N ALA A 61 -0.29 -11.68 8.44
CA ALA A 61 0.80 -10.99 9.13
C ALA A 61 1.61 -11.93 10.04
N GLY A 62 0.92 -12.77 10.82
CA GLY A 62 1.51 -13.77 11.70
C GLY A 62 2.24 -14.86 10.93
N GLY A 63 1.66 -15.34 9.82
CA GLY A 63 2.27 -16.33 8.93
C GLY A 63 3.54 -15.80 8.25
N LEU A 64 3.52 -14.57 7.75
CA LEU A 64 4.70 -13.89 7.21
C LEU A 64 5.79 -13.71 8.27
N TRP A 65 5.41 -13.30 9.48
CA TRP A 65 6.35 -13.16 10.60
C TRP A 65 6.97 -14.51 11.01
N TRP A 66 6.15 -15.56 11.11
CA TRP A 66 6.61 -16.91 11.42
C TRP A 66 7.54 -17.46 10.34
N LEU A 67 7.19 -17.25 9.06
CA LEU A 67 8.02 -17.65 7.93
C LEU A 67 9.36 -16.91 7.93
N GLN A 68 9.36 -15.60 8.17
CA GLN A 68 10.58 -14.80 8.32
C GLN A 68 11.46 -15.32 9.45
N ARG A 69 10.86 -15.65 10.60
CA ARG A 69 11.57 -16.23 11.75
C ARG A 69 12.18 -17.58 11.41
N LYS A 70 11.44 -18.46 10.73
CA LYS A 70 11.95 -19.77 10.27
C LYS A 70 13.10 -19.64 9.28
N LEU A 71 13.00 -18.69 8.36
CA LEU A 71 14.08 -18.43 7.40
C LEU A 71 15.32 -17.86 8.09
N ALA A 72 15.14 -16.98 9.08
CA ALA A 72 16.24 -16.48 9.91
C ALA A 72 16.92 -17.59 10.74
N GLU A 73 16.14 -18.49 11.34
CA GLU A 73 16.64 -19.68 12.06
C GLU A 73 17.47 -20.60 11.14
N SER A 74 17.13 -20.67 9.85
CA SER A 74 17.87 -21.46 8.85
C SER A 74 19.18 -20.82 8.36
N GLY A 75 19.63 -19.72 8.97
CA GLY A 75 20.83 -18.99 8.54
C GLY A 75 20.65 -18.19 7.23
N ARG A 76 19.47 -18.26 6.62
CA ARG A 76 19.07 -17.42 5.48
C ARG A 76 18.61 -16.08 6.02
N VAL A 77 19.57 -15.21 6.37
CA VAL A 77 19.31 -13.88 6.93
C VAL A 77 18.51 -13.05 5.91
N LEU A 78 17.19 -12.98 6.11
CA LEU A 78 16.21 -12.13 5.42
C LEU A 78 15.89 -10.92 6.29
N VAL A 79 16.92 -10.21 6.76
CA VAL A 79 16.68 -8.93 7.43
C VAL A 79 17.06 -7.82 6.45
N PRO A 80 16.07 -7.22 5.76
CA PRO A 80 16.18 -5.85 5.28
C PRO A 80 16.41 -4.95 6.50
N ARG A 81 17.66 -4.79 6.93
CA ARG A 81 18.02 -3.45 7.37
C ARG A 81 17.98 -2.67 6.08
N VAL A 82 16.88 -1.93 5.86
CA VAL A 82 17.00 -0.67 5.13
C VAL A 82 18.04 0.08 5.95
N ALA A 83 19.31 -0.09 5.57
CA ALA A 83 20.38 0.66 6.15
C ALA A 83 19.90 2.09 6.01
N THR A 84 19.87 2.84 7.12
CA THR A 84 19.86 4.29 7.01
C THR A 84 20.87 4.62 5.94
N VAL A 85 20.38 5.12 4.80
CA VAL A 85 21.18 5.32 3.58
C VAL A 85 22.09 6.50 3.85
N SER A 86 23.08 6.29 4.71
CA SER A 86 24.14 7.22 5.05
C SER A 86 25.44 6.81 4.34
N GLY A 87 25.35 5.88 3.39
CA GLY A 87 26.41 5.48 2.46
C GLY A 87 26.03 5.80 1.02
N THR A 88 27.02 5.88 0.14
CA THR A 88 26.82 6.07 -1.29
C THR A 88 25.97 4.93 -1.85
N LEU A 89 24.75 5.24 -2.32
CA LEU A 89 23.91 4.28 -3.04
C LEU A 89 24.67 3.72 -4.24
N ASP A 90 24.62 2.40 -4.41
CA ASP A 90 25.10 1.72 -5.62
C ASP A 90 24.29 2.18 -6.84
N GLU A 91 24.89 2.11 -8.02
CA GLU A 91 24.29 2.55 -9.29
C GLU A 91 22.95 1.83 -9.53
N GLN A 92 22.88 0.52 -9.29
CA GLN A 92 21.65 -0.25 -9.42
C GLN A 92 20.53 0.21 -8.46
N GLN A 93 20.87 0.64 -7.25
CA GLN A 93 19.90 1.13 -6.28
C GLN A 93 19.37 2.51 -6.69
N ARG A 94 20.28 3.35 -7.20
CA ARG A 94 19.94 4.67 -7.74
C ARG A 94 19.04 4.58 -8.95
N ASP A 95 19.34 3.66 -9.87
CA ASP A 95 18.53 3.43 -11.07
C ASP A 95 17.14 2.93 -10.70
N ALA A 96 17.04 1.96 -9.79
CA ALA A 96 15.75 1.47 -9.30
C ALA A 96 14.91 2.60 -8.69
N MET A 97 15.54 3.47 -7.88
CA MET A 97 14.88 4.66 -7.34
C MET A 97 14.42 5.60 -8.44
N GLN A 98 15.29 5.95 -9.39
CA GLN A 98 14.96 6.88 -10.49
C GLN A 98 13.82 6.37 -11.38
N VAL A 99 13.76 5.06 -11.65
CA VAL A 99 12.67 4.45 -12.41
C VAL A 99 11.35 4.46 -11.64
N SER A 100 11.39 4.34 -10.31
CA SER A 100 10.18 4.35 -9.48
C SER A 100 9.52 5.73 -9.35
N VAL A 101 10.31 6.82 -9.39
CA VAL A 101 9.83 8.20 -9.28
C VAL A 101 8.71 8.54 -10.27
N PRO A 102 8.87 8.38 -11.60
CA PRO A 102 7.81 8.72 -12.54
C PRO A 102 6.54 7.91 -12.30
N ILE A 103 6.66 6.63 -11.92
CA ILE A 103 5.51 5.76 -11.62
C ILE A 103 4.75 6.26 -10.37
N MET A 104 5.48 6.63 -9.31
CA MET A 104 4.91 7.22 -8.11
C MET A 104 4.19 8.54 -8.40
N LEU A 105 4.80 9.42 -9.19
CA LEU A 105 4.21 10.70 -9.57
C LEU A 105 2.99 10.52 -10.47
N SER A 106 2.99 9.53 -11.37
CA SER A 106 1.79 9.16 -12.12
C SER A 106 0.64 8.72 -11.20
N ALA A 107 0.93 7.94 -10.15
CA ALA A 107 -0.09 7.54 -9.17
C ALA A 107 -0.63 8.76 -8.41
N ALA A 108 0.22 9.71 -8.05
CA ALA A 108 -0.19 10.96 -7.42
C ALA A 108 -1.14 11.77 -8.31
N VAL A 109 -0.80 11.93 -9.59
CA VAL A 109 -1.63 12.65 -10.57
C VAL A 109 -2.97 11.94 -10.77
N ALA A 110 -2.96 10.62 -10.96
CA ALA A 110 -4.18 9.84 -11.13
C ALA A 110 -5.12 9.99 -9.91
N ALA A 111 -4.56 9.92 -8.69
CA ALA A 111 -5.32 10.13 -7.47
C ALA A 111 -5.88 11.55 -7.36
N GLY A 112 -5.09 12.58 -7.72
CA GLY A 112 -5.54 13.97 -7.73
C GLY A 112 -6.70 14.20 -8.72
N ILE A 113 -6.60 13.67 -9.93
CA ILE A 113 -7.67 13.73 -10.94
C ILE A 113 -8.92 13.02 -10.41
N THR A 114 -8.75 11.83 -9.83
CA THR A 114 -9.86 11.05 -9.26
C THR A 114 -10.55 11.83 -8.14
N ALA A 115 -9.80 12.42 -7.22
CA ALA A 115 -10.35 13.22 -6.13
C ALA A 115 -11.16 14.43 -6.63
N VAL A 116 -10.67 15.14 -7.65
CA VAL A 116 -11.38 16.28 -8.25
C VAL A 116 -12.68 15.82 -8.91
N ALA A 117 -12.65 14.70 -9.64
CA ALA A 117 -13.83 14.15 -10.28
C ALA A 117 -14.87 13.67 -9.26
N GLU A 118 -14.45 12.96 -8.21
CA GLU A 118 -15.29 12.51 -7.10
C GLU A 118 -15.90 13.70 -6.34
N LEU A 119 -15.12 14.78 -6.13
CA LEU A 119 -15.60 15.99 -5.48
C LEU A 119 -16.65 16.71 -6.34
N ALA A 120 -16.43 16.79 -7.66
CA ALA A 120 -17.40 17.36 -8.59
C ALA A 120 -18.71 16.56 -8.59
N GLN A 121 -18.62 15.23 -8.59
CA GLN A 121 -19.79 14.36 -8.43
C GLN A 121 -20.51 14.62 -7.11
N TRP A 122 -19.77 14.69 -6.00
CA TRP A 122 -20.34 14.93 -4.67
C TRP A 122 -21.10 16.26 -4.56
N PHE A 123 -20.64 17.30 -5.24
CA PHE A 123 -21.36 18.58 -5.30
C PHE A 123 -22.62 18.53 -6.18
N GLY A 124 -22.67 17.64 -7.17
CA GLY A 124 -23.83 17.45 -8.06
C GLY A 124 -24.94 16.57 -7.49
N GLU A 125 -24.65 15.78 -6.46
CA GLU A 125 -25.63 14.90 -5.81
C GLU A 125 -26.50 15.66 -4.80
N SER A 126 -27.81 15.38 -4.81
CA SER A 126 -28.78 15.94 -3.87
C SER A 126 -28.71 15.29 -2.49
N ASP A 127 -28.39 13.99 -2.43
CA ASP A 127 -28.10 13.24 -1.20
C ASP A 127 -26.61 12.93 -1.12
N ARG A 128 -25.89 13.75 -0.35
CA ARG A 128 -24.42 13.74 -0.33
C ARG A 128 -23.89 12.55 0.47
N SER A 129 -23.38 11.55 -0.24
CA SER A 129 -22.76 10.38 0.38
C SER A 129 -21.50 10.75 1.16
N LEU A 130 -21.50 10.51 2.48
CA LEU A 130 -20.30 10.65 3.33
C LEU A 130 -19.19 9.69 2.86
N GLY A 131 -19.55 8.53 2.32
CA GLY A 131 -18.59 7.57 1.78
C GLY A 131 -17.79 8.14 0.61
N LEU A 132 -18.45 8.87 -0.30
CA LEU A 132 -17.78 9.53 -1.42
C LEU A 132 -16.82 10.62 -0.92
N LEU A 133 -17.23 11.41 0.07
CA LEU A 133 -16.36 12.43 0.69
C LEU A 133 -15.10 11.82 1.32
N VAL A 134 -15.22 10.64 1.94
CA VAL A 134 -14.06 9.92 2.48
C VAL A 134 -13.08 9.49 1.37
N PHE A 135 -13.57 9.03 0.21
CA PHE A 135 -12.72 8.73 -0.95
C PHE A 135 -12.00 9.97 -1.47
N VAL A 136 -12.72 11.10 -1.60
CA VAL A 136 -12.11 12.38 -2.01
C VAL A 136 -10.96 12.75 -1.07
N ILE A 137 -11.21 12.73 0.25
CA ILE A 137 -10.20 13.09 1.25
C ILE A 137 -9.00 12.15 1.15
N TRP A 138 -9.23 10.84 1.07
CA TRP A 138 -8.16 9.87 0.91
C TRP A 138 -7.33 10.11 -0.35
N ASN A 139 -7.99 10.29 -1.50
CA ASN A 139 -7.32 10.49 -2.78
C ASN A 139 -6.50 11.80 -2.80
N LEU A 140 -6.97 12.87 -2.15
CA LEU A 140 -6.20 14.10 -1.96
C LEU A 140 -4.96 13.88 -1.07
N VAL A 141 -5.14 13.21 0.08
CA VAL A 141 -4.04 12.89 0.99
C VAL A 141 -3.00 12.01 0.30
N PHE A 142 -3.44 10.97 -0.39
CA PHE A 142 -2.58 10.06 -1.15
C PHE A 142 -1.86 10.79 -2.29
N ALA A 143 -2.53 11.66 -3.04
CA ALA A 143 -1.91 12.45 -4.10
C ALA A 143 -0.81 13.38 -3.56
N GLY A 144 -1.10 14.13 -2.49
CA GLY A 144 -0.13 15.02 -1.85
C GLY A 144 1.06 14.24 -1.28
N TRP A 145 0.79 13.14 -0.58
CA TRP A 145 1.82 12.31 0.01
C TRP A 145 2.72 11.64 -1.03
N MET A 146 2.16 11.05 -2.09
CA MET A 146 2.93 10.43 -3.18
C MET A 146 3.77 11.46 -3.95
N SER A 147 3.27 12.70 -4.08
CA SER A 147 4.02 13.79 -4.70
C SER A 147 5.24 14.18 -3.86
N ASP A 148 5.05 14.35 -2.55
CA ASP A 148 6.14 14.67 -1.62
C ASP A 148 7.20 13.56 -1.59
N GLU A 149 6.78 12.30 -1.39
CA GLU A 149 7.71 11.17 -1.34
C GLU A 149 8.39 10.92 -2.69
N GLY A 150 7.70 11.12 -3.81
CA GLY A 150 8.31 11.04 -5.14
C GLY A 150 9.41 12.08 -5.34
N MET A 151 9.21 13.31 -4.84
CA MET A 151 10.22 14.38 -4.89
C MET A 151 11.38 14.13 -3.93
N ARG A 152 11.12 13.63 -2.71
CA ARG A 152 12.16 13.19 -1.76
C ARG A 152 13.00 12.07 -2.34
N LEU A 153 12.37 11.08 -2.97
CA LEU A 153 13.05 9.95 -3.61
C LEU A 153 13.92 10.39 -4.77
N ARG A 154 13.47 11.35 -5.57
CA ARG A 154 14.28 12.01 -6.60
C ARG A 154 15.51 12.71 -6.04
N GLY A 155 15.42 13.25 -4.82
CA GLY A 155 16.53 13.81 -4.05
C GLY A 155 17.45 12.76 -3.41
N GLY A 156 17.19 11.46 -3.59
CA GLY A 156 17.97 10.38 -2.98
C GLY A 156 17.53 10.00 -1.57
N HIS A 157 16.42 10.54 -1.07
CA HIS A 157 15.89 10.20 0.25
C HIS A 157 14.89 9.05 0.15
N ALA A 158 15.26 7.88 0.66
CA ALA A 158 14.43 6.66 0.61
C ALA A 158 13.76 6.32 1.95
N GLU A 159 13.63 7.31 2.84
CA GLU A 159 12.96 7.12 4.13
C GLU A 159 11.44 7.05 3.94
N GLY A 160 10.79 6.01 4.46
CA GLY A 160 9.34 5.87 4.37
C GLY A 160 8.83 5.07 3.17
N LEU A 161 9.69 4.45 2.36
CA LEU A 161 9.23 3.60 1.25
C LEU A 161 8.31 2.45 1.69
N ASP A 162 8.50 1.92 2.90
CA ASP A 162 7.58 0.93 3.49
C ASP A 162 6.15 1.47 3.60
N THR A 163 5.98 2.72 4.06
CA THR A 163 4.64 3.31 4.20
C THR A 163 4.06 3.61 2.83
N VAL A 164 4.84 4.18 1.92
CA VAL A 164 4.44 4.42 0.51
C VAL A 164 3.92 3.15 -0.15
N PHE A 165 4.62 2.02 0.02
CA PHE A 165 4.19 0.72 -0.48
C PHE A 165 2.78 0.36 0.01
N PHE A 166 2.52 0.48 1.32
CA PHE A 166 1.20 0.21 1.89
C PHE A 166 0.13 1.19 1.42
N GLY A 167 0.47 2.48 1.29
CA GLY A 167 -0.41 3.49 0.72
C GLY A 167 -0.88 3.10 -0.68
N CYS A 168 0.06 2.65 -1.53
CA CYS A 168 -0.25 2.18 -2.88
C CYS A 168 -1.23 1.00 -2.86
N LEU A 169 -0.96 -0.03 -2.04
CA LEU A 169 -1.85 -1.19 -1.92
C LEU A 169 -3.25 -0.81 -1.44
N LEU A 170 -3.33 0.06 -0.43
CA LEU A 170 -4.61 0.51 0.11
C LEU A 170 -5.39 1.30 -0.94
N THR A 171 -4.75 2.23 -1.66
CA THR A 171 -5.39 2.96 -2.77
C THR A 171 -5.86 2.03 -3.88
N THR A 172 -5.07 1.00 -4.23
CA THR A 172 -5.50 -0.02 -5.21
C THR A 172 -6.78 -0.71 -4.74
N VAL A 173 -6.84 -1.16 -3.49
CA VAL A 173 -8.05 -1.80 -2.94
C VAL A 173 -9.22 -0.83 -2.94
N LEU A 174 -9.04 0.39 -2.42
CA LEU A 174 -10.08 1.42 -2.34
C LEU A 174 -10.64 1.82 -3.71
N ALA A 175 -9.79 1.87 -4.74
CA ALA A 175 -10.25 2.09 -6.11
C ALA A 175 -11.17 0.97 -6.60
N GLY A 176 -10.84 -0.31 -6.31
CA GLY A 176 -11.74 -1.43 -6.59
C GLY A 176 -13.06 -1.37 -5.82
N VAL A 177 -13.03 -0.86 -4.57
CA VAL A 177 -14.26 -0.61 -3.80
C VAL A 177 -15.14 0.45 -4.46
N ALA A 178 -14.54 1.56 -4.86
CA ALA A 178 -15.25 2.66 -5.51
C ALA A 178 -15.84 2.19 -6.85
N PHE A 179 -15.08 1.41 -7.62
CA PHE A 179 -15.55 0.75 -8.84
C PHE A 179 -16.77 -0.13 -8.58
N ALA A 180 -16.70 -1.04 -7.60
CA ALA A 180 -17.82 -1.93 -7.25
C ALA A 180 -19.07 -1.19 -6.73
N ARG A 181 -18.97 0.12 -6.48
CA ARG A 181 -20.08 1.01 -6.11
C ARG A 181 -20.57 1.88 -7.27
N GLY A 182 -20.06 1.69 -8.47
CA GLY A 182 -20.39 2.49 -9.65
C GLY A 182 -19.85 3.93 -9.60
N VAL A 183 -18.85 4.22 -8.78
CA VAL A 183 -18.28 5.56 -8.65
C VAL A 183 -17.19 5.75 -9.70
N LEU A 184 -17.47 6.55 -10.74
CA LEU A 184 -16.50 6.94 -11.78
C LEU A 184 -15.66 5.75 -12.30
N GLU A 185 -16.32 4.67 -12.69
CA GLU A 185 -15.71 3.36 -12.98
C GLU A 185 -14.42 3.42 -13.81
N PRO A 186 -14.33 4.12 -14.97
CA PRO A 186 -13.11 4.13 -15.77
C PRO A 186 -11.93 4.77 -15.03
N VAL A 187 -12.20 5.80 -14.24
CA VAL A 187 -11.18 6.54 -13.47
C VAL A 187 -10.65 5.66 -12.35
N GLN A 188 -11.52 4.87 -11.70
CA GLN A 188 -11.12 3.95 -10.64
C GLN A 188 -10.27 2.78 -11.16
N VAL A 189 -10.57 2.25 -12.35
CA VAL A 189 -9.71 1.22 -12.98
C VAL A 189 -8.31 1.77 -13.25
N ILE A 190 -8.21 2.99 -13.77
CA ILE A 190 -6.93 3.66 -14.00
C ILE A 190 -6.19 3.87 -12.67
N LEU A 191 -6.88 4.37 -11.63
CA LEU A 191 -6.29 4.57 -10.31
C LEU A 191 -5.78 3.25 -9.72
N ALA A 192 -6.55 2.16 -9.81
CA ALA A 192 -6.14 0.83 -9.36
C ALA A 192 -4.88 0.33 -10.08
N LEU A 193 -4.81 0.48 -11.40
CA LEU A 193 -3.66 0.08 -12.20
C LEU A 193 -2.40 0.87 -11.84
N VAL A 194 -2.49 2.20 -11.80
CA VAL A 194 -1.32 3.07 -11.59
C VAL A 194 -0.84 2.99 -10.13
N SER A 195 -1.75 2.95 -9.15
CA SER A 195 -1.37 2.72 -7.74
C SER A 195 -0.76 1.33 -7.54
N GLY A 196 -1.29 0.29 -8.20
CA GLY A 196 -0.74 -1.06 -8.18
C GLY A 196 0.68 -1.10 -8.74
N ALA A 197 0.89 -0.50 -9.91
CA ALA A 197 2.20 -0.36 -10.54
C ALA A 197 3.20 0.40 -9.64
N ALA A 198 2.76 1.49 -8.99
CA ALA A 198 3.58 2.20 -8.02
C ALA A 198 3.94 1.32 -6.82
N GLY A 199 3.00 0.53 -6.30
CA GLY A 199 3.26 -0.45 -5.24
C GLY A 199 4.29 -1.51 -5.64
N ILE A 200 4.21 -2.04 -6.88
CA ILE A 200 5.21 -2.96 -7.42
C ILE A 200 6.59 -2.30 -7.49
N ALA A 201 6.66 -1.10 -8.06
CA ALA A 201 7.91 -0.36 -8.23
C ALA A 201 8.57 -0.05 -6.88
N VAL A 202 7.81 0.49 -5.92
CA VAL A 202 8.30 0.79 -4.57
C VAL A 202 8.72 -0.49 -3.85
N GLY A 203 7.95 -1.57 -3.97
CA GLY A 203 8.31 -2.86 -3.42
C GLY A 203 9.64 -3.39 -3.98
N LEU A 204 9.91 -3.17 -5.27
CA LEU A 204 11.17 -3.56 -5.91
C LEU A 204 12.32 -2.70 -5.38
N VAL A 205 12.12 -1.39 -5.21
CA VAL A 205 13.11 -0.50 -4.61
C VAL A 205 13.45 -0.95 -3.19
N VAL A 206 12.45 -1.20 -2.34
CA VAL A 206 12.66 -1.69 -0.97
C VAL A 206 13.45 -3.00 -0.98
N TRP A 207 13.09 -3.94 -1.85
CA TRP A 207 13.82 -5.21 -1.98
C TRP A 207 15.27 -5.01 -2.45
N ARG A 208 15.53 -4.10 -3.40
CA ARG A 208 16.89 -3.76 -3.86
C ARG A 208 17.71 -3.05 -2.78
N LEU A 209 17.11 -2.12 -2.05
CA LEU A 209 17.75 -1.44 -0.92
C LEU A 209 18.07 -2.39 0.24
N ALA A 210 17.29 -3.46 0.39
CA ALA A 210 17.58 -4.56 1.31
C ALA A 210 18.74 -5.49 0.86
N GLY A 211 19.38 -5.20 -0.28
CA GLY A 211 20.46 -6.00 -0.84
C GLY A 211 20.01 -7.12 -1.79
N GLY A 212 18.74 -7.14 -2.21
CA GLY A 212 18.24 -8.03 -3.27
C GLY A 212 18.36 -9.53 -2.98
N ARG A 213 18.46 -9.94 -1.71
CA ARG A 213 18.58 -11.35 -1.34
C ARG A 213 17.21 -11.95 -1.08
N GLY A 214 16.90 -13.04 -1.77
CA GLY A 214 15.66 -13.79 -1.62
C GLY A 214 14.52 -13.30 -2.52
N ILE A 215 13.30 -13.76 -2.23
CA ILE A 215 12.12 -13.54 -3.06
C ILE A 215 11.60 -12.10 -2.86
N PRO A 216 11.27 -11.35 -3.93
CA PRO A 216 10.72 -9.99 -3.84
C PRO A 216 9.25 -10.04 -3.39
N THR A 217 9.01 -10.33 -2.11
CA THR A 217 7.66 -10.54 -1.57
C THR A 217 6.77 -9.31 -1.71
N GLY A 218 7.31 -8.10 -1.53
CA GLY A 218 6.54 -6.85 -1.69
C GLY A 218 5.92 -6.72 -3.08
N PRO A 219 6.72 -6.75 -4.17
CA PRO A 219 6.22 -6.74 -5.54
C PRO A 219 5.20 -7.84 -5.84
N ILE A 220 5.44 -9.07 -5.36
CA ILE A 220 4.51 -10.19 -5.55
C ILE A 220 3.16 -9.87 -4.89
N VAL A 221 3.16 -9.40 -3.65
CA VAL A 221 1.94 -9.00 -2.94
C VAL A 221 1.22 -7.88 -3.70
N ALA A 222 1.95 -6.88 -4.21
CA ALA A 222 1.35 -5.82 -5.00
C ALA A 222 0.69 -6.33 -6.28
N VAL A 223 1.35 -7.21 -7.04
CA VAL A 223 0.75 -7.85 -8.23
C VAL A 223 -0.52 -8.59 -7.86
N LEU A 224 -0.49 -9.40 -6.79
CA LEU A 224 -1.66 -10.19 -6.37
C LEU A 224 -2.82 -9.30 -5.94
N VAL A 225 -2.56 -8.24 -5.17
CA VAL A 225 -3.58 -7.28 -4.75
C VAL A 225 -4.17 -6.56 -5.97
N THR A 226 -3.34 -6.06 -6.88
CA THR A 226 -3.82 -5.38 -8.09
C THR A 226 -4.63 -6.32 -8.98
N ALA A 227 -4.15 -7.55 -9.21
CA ALA A 227 -4.88 -8.54 -10.00
C ALA A 227 -6.23 -8.89 -9.37
N ALA A 228 -6.28 -9.08 -8.05
CA ALA A 228 -7.53 -9.36 -7.34
C ALA A 228 -8.52 -8.19 -7.42
N THR A 229 -8.04 -6.95 -7.21
CA THR A 229 -8.86 -5.74 -7.35
C THR A 229 -9.43 -5.60 -8.76
N LEU A 230 -8.62 -5.84 -9.80
CA LEU A 230 -9.08 -5.74 -11.19
C LEU A 230 -10.00 -6.90 -11.58
N ALA A 231 -9.77 -8.09 -11.04
CA ALA A 231 -10.69 -9.21 -11.23
C ALA A 231 -12.08 -8.89 -10.69
N ILE A 232 -12.18 -8.21 -9.54
CA ILE A 232 -13.45 -7.70 -9.03
C ILE A 232 -14.10 -6.76 -10.04
N ALA A 233 -13.32 -5.87 -10.65
CA ALA A 233 -13.84 -4.92 -11.64
C ALA A 233 -14.35 -5.57 -12.94
N VAL A 234 -13.78 -6.71 -13.33
CA VAL A 234 -14.20 -7.45 -14.53
C VAL A 234 -15.41 -8.36 -14.25
N LEU A 235 -15.58 -8.81 -13.01
CA LEU A 235 -16.62 -9.77 -12.63
C LEU A 235 -17.91 -9.11 -12.10
N ALA A 236 -17.86 -7.84 -11.72
CA ALA A 236 -19.02 -7.05 -11.27
C ALA A 236 -19.79 -6.47 -12.46
#